data_AF-A0A1E4EQH3-F1
#
_entry.id   AF-A0A1E4EQH3-F1
#
_cell.length_a   1.000
_cell.length_b   1.000
_cell.length_c   1.000
_cell.angle_alpha   90.00
_cell.angle_beta   90.00
_cell.angle_gamma   90.00
#
_symmetry.space_group_name_H-M   'P 1'
#
loop_
_entity.id
_entity.type
_entity.pdbx_description
1 polymer ?
#
loop_
_entity_poly.entity_id
_entity_poly.type
_entity_poly.pdbx_seq_one_letter_code
_entity_poly.pdbx_strand_id
1 'polypeptide(L)'
;MNDLISHQRNAGTLHSSGDFSVDKRLALKKLAHFQLPYADAWLLKVAQAATLSGASYLDIIQTSQETRLEFDPRLPISSRQFEAIFFDPGCRPKEWLAALRVGLWSIGVGKGRPFQLRPPRSGHSLFWDGKDLRTAPTPSYPALQLHVAHRSHHVGKGWPLLRNLKSTWVNAALQEAAASALYTMPLEVRLNGRRMDGFQFCPGHGFSDYDHPIGIHYLRLPGFHDLKVPPGSRENLRAPTRAHPRLRPLSQDFQSRPPATRVQAAALLSAHCHYQSGRNGGWRVEARACILCWVRYGVVVQREVFSLPPGSVSLAIFLDADQLATDATGFHIREEDAAPVRDAVCRELTPLLRVQSLRNPLVNRRQYRRGLRAAAGLTVGSFLLAPVLPSAAVVGAGSALAAFVLAGGLGYVDGNLETHLQRLSECWGSEFPVGSDSIRTQSLDSTPGDF
;
A
#
# COMPACT_ATOMS: atom_id res chain seq x y z
N MET A 1 28.86 50.31 -16.58
CA MET A 1 28.14 49.31 -15.76
C MET A 1 29.07 48.47 -14.86
N ASN A 2 30.35 48.85 -14.72
CA ASN A 2 31.28 48.19 -13.78
C ASN A 2 31.63 49.05 -12.53
N ASP A 3 31.28 50.34 -12.50
CA ASP A 3 31.62 51.22 -11.36
C ASP A 3 30.61 51.17 -10.19
N LEU A 4 29.40 50.67 -10.42
CA LEU A 4 28.36 50.59 -9.39
C LEU A 4 28.59 49.44 -8.40
N ILE A 5 29.27 48.38 -8.86
CA ILE A 5 29.64 47.22 -8.03
C ILE A 5 30.88 47.54 -7.17
N SER A 6 31.79 48.38 -7.68
CA SER A 6 32.99 48.85 -6.97
C SER A 6 32.62 49.72 -5.76
N HIS A 7 31.65 50.62 -5.93
CA HIS A 7 31.24 51.53 -4.85
C HIS A 7 30.42 50.86 -3.73
N GLN A 8 29.73 49.75 -4.01
CA GLN A 8 29.00 49.01 -2.97
C GLN A 8 29.88 48.05 -2.15
N ARG A 9 31.11 47.76 -2.58
CA ARG A 9 32.03 46.89 -1.84
C ARG A 9 32.61 47.54 -0.59
N ASN A 10 32.69 48.88 -0.56
CA ASN A 10 33.30 49.64 0.54
C ASN A 10 32.30 50.20 1.57
N ALA A 11 31.00 50.00 1.38
CA ALA A 11 29.95 50.42 2.31
C ALA A 11 29.38 49.28 3.18
N GLY A 12 29.87 48.05 3.00
CA GLY A 12 29.54 46.91 3.85
C GLY A 12 30.53 46.80 4.99
N THR A 13 30.24 47.40 6.14
CA THR A 13 30.88 47.02 7.41
C THR A 13 30.65 45.52 7.61
N LEU A 14 31.71 44.74 7.46
CA LEU A 14 31.73 43.30 7.67
C LEU A 14 31.62 43.05 9.18
N HIS A 15 30.41 43.21 9.71
CA HIS A 15 30.10 42.81 11.07
C HIS A 15 29.97 41.29 11.10
N SER A 16 30.90 40.68 11.84
CA SER A 16 30.87 39.31 12.32
C SER A 16 31.40 38.25 11.34
N SER A 17 32.69 37.94 11.48
CA SER A 17 33.23 36.58 11.36
C SER A 17 32.72 35.71 12.53
N GLY A 18 31.42 35.73 12.77
CA GLY A 18 30.75 34.94 13.78
C GLY A 18 30.52 33.56 13.20
N ASP A 19 31.22 32.59 13.75
CA ASP A 19 30.93 31.17 13.56
C ASP A 19 29.41 30.99 13.73
N PHE A 20 28.70 30.61 12.67
CA PHE A 20 27.27 30.29 12.72
C PHE A 20 27.14 28.99 13.52
N SER A 21 27.28 29.09 14.84
CA SER A 21 26.96 28.03 15.78
C SER A 21 25.45 27.89 15.78
N VAL A 22 24.92 27.18 14.78
CA VAL A 22 23.55 26.72 14.78
C VAL A 22 23.42 25.86 16.04
N ASP A 23 22.68 26.35 17.03
CA ASP A 23 22.35 25.58 18.22
C ASP A 23 21.75 24.24 17.77
N LYS A 24 22.52 23.15 17.96
CA LYS A 24 22.17 21.79 17.53
C LYS A 24 20.81 21.37 18.06
N ARG A 25 20.40 21.87 19.23
CA ARG A 25 19.09 21.58 19.83
C ARG A 25 17.97 22.31 19.10
N LEU A 26 18.17 23.56 18.71
CA LEU A 26 17.19 24.30 17.89
C LEU A 26 17.08 23.71 16.49
N ALA A 27 18.20 23.31 15.87
CA ALA A 27 18.20 22.61 14.59
C ALA A 27 17.43 21.28 14.68
N LEU A 28 17.73 20.46 15.70
CA LEU A 28 17.02 19.20 15.95
C LEU A 28 15.52 19.43 16.13
N LYS A 29 15.11 20.44 16.92
CA LYS A 29 13.69 20.77 17.10
C LYS A 29 13.01 21.17 15.79
N LYS A 30 13.67 21.96 14.94
CA LYS A 30 13.15 22.36 13.63
C LYS A 30 13.01 21.13 12.72
N LEU A 31 14.06 20.31 12.60
CA LEU A 31 14.01 19.08 11.81
C LEU A 31 12.88 18.16 12.29
N ALA A 32 12.78 17.92 13.59
CA ALA A 32 11.73 17.09 14.17
C ALA A 32 10.30 17.56 13.86
N HIS A 33 10.07 18.86 13.69
CA HIS A 33 8.73 19.40 13.39
C HIS A 33 8.39 19.38 11.90
N PHE A 34 9.38 19.56 11.01
CA PHE A 34 9.14 19.85 9.59
C PHE A 34 9.70 18.79 8.62
N GLN A 35 10.45 17.80 9.11
CA GLN A 35 11.07 16.80 8.25
C GLN A 35 10.08 15.78 7.66
N LEU A 36 8.90 15.62 8.26
CA LEU A 36 7.90 14.67 7.78
C LEU A 36 6.68 15.39 7.20
N PRO A 37 6.08 14.87 6.12
CA PRO A 37 4.96 15.54 5.42
C PRO A 37 3.68 15.59 6.26
N TYR A 38 3.49 14.64 7.17
CA TYR A 38 2.34 14.59 8.08
C TYR A 38 2.71 13.91 9.39
N ALA A 39 1.86 14.09 10.41
CA ALA A 39 2.15 13.71 11.78
C ALA A 39 2.43 12.21 11.97
N ASP A 40 1.74 11.35 11.24
CA ASP A 40 1.79 9.88 11.39
C ASP A 40 2.82 9.21 10.47
N ALA A 41 3.50 9.96 9.60
CA ALA A 41 4.54 9.45 8.70
C ALA A 41 5.76 8.86 9.43
N TRP A 42 5.89 9.08 10.75
CA TRP A 42 6.92 8.44 11.56
C TRP A 42 6.79 6.92 11.55
N LEU A 43 5.55 6.40 11.51
CA LEU A 43 5.29 4.96 11.45
C LEU A 43 5.90 4.38 10.18
N LEU A 44 5.73 5.10 9.07
CA LEU A 44 6.30 4.74 7.78
C LEU A 44 7.83 4.77 7.80
N LYS A 45 8.45 5.76 8.47
CA LYS A 45 9.91 5.80 8.64
C LYS A 45 10.43 4.63 9.48
N VAL A 46 9.73 4.23 10.52
CA VAL A 46 10.09 3.04 11.30
C VAL A 46 9.92 1.76 10.46
N ALA A 47 8.89 1.68 9.63
CA ALA A 47 8.72 0.58 8.68
C ALA A 47 9.86 0.53 7.65
N GLN A 48 10.25 1.67 7.06
CA GLN A 48 11.43 1.76 6.19
C GLN A 48 12.70 1.28 6.91
N ALA A 49 12.87 1.64 8.18
CA ALA A 49 13.99 1.16 9.00
C ALA A 49 13.96 -0.37 9.18
N ALA A 50 12.79 -0.96 9.41
CA ALA A 50 12.64 -2.42 9.50
C ALA A 50 13.10 -3.10 8.19
N THR A 51 12.62 -2.62 7.03
CA THR A 51 13.05 -3.12 5.71
C THR A 51 14.56 -2.99 5.52
N LEU A 52 15.11 -1.79 5.75
CA LEU A 52 16.53 -1.51 5.56
C LEU A 52 17.43 -2.27 6.55
N SER A 53 16.92 -2.66 7.71
CA SER A 53 17.64 -3.48 8.67
C SER A 53 17.70 -4.97 8.31
N GLY A 54 16.98 -5.38 7.25
CA GLY A 54 16.87 -6.76 6.82
C GLY A 54 15.91 -7.61 7.66
N ALA A 55 14.99 -6.98 8.40
CA ALA A 55 14.00 -7.70 9.18
C ALA A 55 13.09 -8.56 8.29
N SER A 56 12.63 -9.69 8.82
CA SER A 56 11.69 -10.59 8.13
C SER A 56 10.22 -10.27 8.41
N TYR A 57 9.94 -9.52 9.47
CA TYR A 57 8.59 -9.15 9.89
C TYR A 57 8.57 -7.77 10.56
N LEU A 58 7.38 -7.18 10.62
CA LEU A 58 7.03 -5.97 11.37
C LEU A 58 5.64 -6.15 11.97
N ASP A 59 5.60 -6.30 13.29
CA ASP A 59 4.34 -6.38 14.04
C ASP A 59 4.02 -5.02 14.66
N ILE A 60 2.81 -4.53 14.37
CA ILE A 60 2.28 -3.27 14.88
C ILE A 60 1.07 -3.61 15.75
N ILE A 61 1.15 -3.31 17.04
CA ILE A 61 0.09 -3.55 18.02
C ILE A 61 -0.35 -2.21 18.58
N GLN A 62 -1.63 -1.90 18.43
CA GLN A 62 -2.22 -0.67 18.93
C GLN A 62 -3.17 -0.97 20.08
N THR A 63 -2.99 -0.22 21.16
CA THR A 63 -3.88 -0.24 22.32
C THR A 63 -4.54 1.11 22.48
N SER A 64 -5.35 1.29 23.53
CA SER A 64 -5.90 2.60 23.87
C SER A 64 -4.85 3.58 24.40
N GLN A 65 -3.65 3.12 24.77
CA GLN A 65 -2.63 3.94 25.44
C GLN A 65 -1.34 4.11 24.64
N GLU A 66 -0.97 3.09 23.85
CA GLU A 66 0.28 3.06 23.10
C GLU A 66 0.16 2.31 21.78
N THR A 67 1.09 2.63 20.88
CA THR A 67 1.41 1.83 19.71
C THR A 67 2.75 1.17 19.95
N ARG A 68 2.78 -0.15 19.87
CA ARG A 68 3.97 -0.99 19.96
C ARG A 68 4.34 -1.48 18.56
N LEU A 69 5.61 -1.39 18.24
CA LEU A 69 6.20 -1.95 17.03
C LEU A 69 7.28 -2.94 17.42
N GLU A 70 7.34 -4.05 16.69
CA GLU A 70 8.32 -5.10 16.92
C GLU A 70 8.86 -5.64 15.59
N PHE A 71 10.17 -5.72 15.47
CA PHE A 71 10.86 -6.35 14.34
C PHE A 71 12.26 -6.82 14.76
N ASP A 72 12.80 -7.85 14.11
CA ASP A 72 14.14 -8.37 14.39
C ASP A 72 15.15 -7.89 13.32
N PRO A 73 15.96 -6.85 13.59
CA PRO A 73 16.94 -6.36 12.64
C PRO A 73 18.11 -7.34 12.51
N ARG A 74 18.52 -7.65 11.27
CA ARG A 74 19.74 -8.45 11.03
C ARG A 74 21.03 -7.68 11.36
N LEU A 75 20.93 -6.35 11.39
CA LEU A 75 22.04 -5.46 11.69
C LEU A 75 22.05 -5.12 13.20
N PRO A 76 23.19 -5.32 13.90
CA PRO A 76 23.26 -5.06 15.33
C PRO A 76 23.16 -3.56 15.64
N ILE A 77 22.58 -3.25 16.80
CA ILE A 77 22.50 -1.91 17.37
C ILE A 77 22.64 -1.99 18.89
N SER A 78 23.46 -1.11 19.46
CA SER A 78 23.54 -0.93 20.91
C SER A 78 22.82 0.34 21.36
N SER A 79 22.32 0.36 22.59
CA SER A 79 21.65 1.53 23.18
C SER A 79 22.57 2.76 23.18
N ARG A 80 23.87 2.56 23.53
CA ARG A 80 24.88 3.63 23.51
C ARG A 80 25.12 4.20 22.11
N GLN A 81 25.20 3.32 21.12
CA GLN A 81 25.37 3.76 19.73
C GLN A 81 24.16 4.55 19.26
N PHE A 82 22.94 4.12 19.59
CA PHE A 82 21.73 4.86 19.21
C PHE A 82 21.64 6.21 19.93
N GLU A 83 21.95 6.27 21.22
CA GLU A 83 21.97 7.51 21.98
C GLU A 83 22.95 8.54 21.39
N ALA A 84 24.15 8.11 21.00
CA ALA A 84 25.14 8.97 20.35
C ALA A 84 24.65 9.57 19.02
N ILE A 85 23.94 8.80 18.20
CA ILE A 85 23.42 9.29 16.91
C ILE A 85 22.13 10.11 17.06
N PHE A 86 21.39 9.93 18.15
CA PHE A 86 20.08 10.55 18.35
C PHE A 86 20.18 12.08 18.53
N PHE A 87 21.22 12.58 19.19
CA PHE A 87 21.38 14.02 19.46
C PHE A 87 22.23 14.78 18.45
N ASP A 88 22.80 14.10 17.45
CA ASP A 88 23.66 14.72 16.44
C ASP A 88 22.99 14.77 15.06
N PRO A 89 22.37 15.90 14.68
CA PRO A 89 21.82 16.11 13.34
C PRO A 89 22.83 15.93 12.21
N GLY A 90 24.11 16.22 12.46
CA GLY A 90 25.18 16.11 11.46
C GLY A 90 25.68 14.68 11.24
N CYS A 91 25.40 13.77 12.19
CA CYS A 91 25.79 12.37 12.05
C CYS A 91 25.06 11.72 10.88
N ARG A 92 25.82 11.00 10.04
CA ARG A 92 25.34 10.19 8.92
C ARG A 92 25.42 8.70 9.27
N PRO A 93 24.47 8.16 10.05
CA PRO A 93 24.47 6.75 10.40
C PRO A 93 24.10 5.88 9.19
N LYS A 94 24.13 4.55 9.36
CA LYS A 94 23.56 3.61 8.38
C LYS A 94 22.12 3.98 8.06
N GLU A 95 21.68 3.75 6.82
CA GLU A 95 20.38 4.20 6.31
C GLU A 95 19.20 3.80 7.20
N TRP A 96 19.18 2.55 7.68
CA TRP A 96 18.10 2.07 8.55
C TRP A 96 18.04 2.82 9.90
N LEU A 97 19.20 3.17 10.46
CA LEU A 97 19.29 3.99 11.68
C LEU A 97 18.88 5.43 11.41
N ALA A 98 19.23 5.96 10.24
CA ALA A 98 18.78 7.28 9.82
C ALA A 98 17.25 7.33 9.73
N ALA A 99 16.63 6.34 9.09
CA ALA A 99 15.17 6.23 8.99
C ALA A 99 14.50 6.10 10.38
N LEU A 100 15.01 5.21 11.25
CA LEU A 100 14.51 5.04 12.61
C LEU A 100 14.62 6.35 13.41
N ARG A 101 15.79 7.00 13.34
CA ARG A 101 16.06 8.27 14.03
C ARG A 101 15.11 9.38 13.60
N VAL A 102 14.88 9.54 12.29
CA VAL A 102 13.93 10.53 11.75
C VAL A 102 12.51 10.27 12.27
N GLY A 103 12.09 9.00 12.29
CA GLY A 103 10.81 8.60 12.88
C GLY A 103 10.71 9.01 14.36
N LEU A 104 11.73 8.67 15.18
CA LEU A 104 11.75 8.99 16.60
C LEU A 104 11.87 10.48 16.91
N TRP A 105 12.60 11.25 16.10
CA TRP A 105 12.65 12.70 16.22
C TRP A 105 11.28 13.31 16.03
N SER A 106 10.54 12.90 14.99
CA SER A 106 9.20 13.42 14.72
C SER A 106 8.24 13.18 15.89
N ILE A 107 8.18 11.96 16.44
CA ILE A 107 7.27 11.67 17.57
C ILE A 107 7.76 12.23 18.90
N GLY A 108 9.05 12.09 19.19
CA GLY A 108 9.63 12.38 20.49
C GLY A 108 9.88 13.87 20.66
N VAL A 109 10.74 14.42 19.80
CA VAL A 109 11.15 15.83 19.86
C VAL A 109 10.08 16.73 19.23
N GLY A 110 9.49 16.31 18.12
CA GLY A 110 8.49 17.08 17.38
C GLY A 110 7.14 17.12 18.10
N LYS A 111 6.59 15.95 18.45
CA LYS A 111 5.27 15.86 19.10
C LYS A 111 5.31 15.74 20.62
N GLY A 112 6.49 15.69 21.25
CA GLY A 112 6.63 15.56 22.70
C GLY A 112 6.03 14.26 23.25
N ARG A 113 5.94 13.20 22.42
CA ARG A 113 5.38 11.91 22.83
C ARG A 113 6.47 11.05 23.48
N PRO A 114 6.25 10.55 24.70
CA PRO A 114 7.16 9.61 25.31
C PRO A 114 7.25 8.33 24.47
N PHE A 115 8.45 7.78 24.40
CA PHE A 115 8.67 6.50 23.76
C PHE A 115 9.73 5.69 24.50
N GLN A 116 9.66 4.37 24.36
CA GLN A 116 10.69 3.44 24.81
C GLN A 116 11.21 2.67 23.59
N LEU A 117 12.51 2.74 23.34
CA LEU A 117 13.21 1.91 22.37
C LEU A 117 14.02 0.85 23.12
N ARG A 118 13.76 -0.43 22.84
CA ARG A 118 14.51 -1.56 23.35
C ARG A 118 15.29 -2.19 22.20
N PRO A 119 16.62 -1.99 22.14
CA PRO A 119 17.47 -2.69 21.19
C PRO A 119 17.41 -4.22 21.38
N PRO A 120 17.56 -5.00 20.30
CA PRO A 120 17.54 -6.45 20.38
C PRO A 120 18.71 -6.96 21.22
N ARG A 121 18.44 -8.00 21.99
CA ARG A 121 19.36 -8.70 22.89
C ARG A 121 20.11 -7.79 23.86
N SER A 122 19.54 -6.63 24.17
CA SER A 122 20.13 -5.66 25.09
C SER A 122 19.46 -5.72 26.46
N GLY A 123 20.26 -5.66 27.53
CA GLY A 123 19.75 -5.50 28.90
C GLY A 123 19.34 -4.06 29.25
N HIS A 124 19.26 -3.16 28.27
CA HIS A 124 19.04 -1.73 28.48
C HIS A 124 18.09 -1.14 27.44
N SER A 125 17.12 -0.35 27.89
CA SER A 125 16.21 0.41 27.04
C SER A 125 16.51 1.90 27.08
N LEU A 126 16.22 2.58 25.98
CA LEU A 126 16.23 4.03 25.89
C LEU A 126 14.81 4.54 26.08
N PHE A 127 14.63 5.46 27.01
CA PHE A 127 13.35 6.06 27.36
C PHE A 127 13.40 7.56 27.10
N TRP A 128 12.54 8.04 26.22
CA TRP A 128 12.30 9.46 26.03
C TRP A 128 11.08 9.86 26.84
N ASP A 129 11.25 10.78 27.79
CA ASP A 129 10.16 11.25 28.66
C ASP A 129 9.36 12.43 28.06
N GLY A 130 9.75 12.90 26.87
CA GLY A 130 9.25 14.13 26.27
C GLY A 130 10.27 15.28 26.28
N LYS A 131 11.33 15.17 27.07
CA LYS A 131 12.38 16.19 27.23
C LYS A 131 13.78 15.62 27.14
N ASP A 132 14.04 14.52 27.84
CA ASP A 132 15.34 13.90 27.98
C ASP A 132 15.29 12.44 27.55
N LEU A 133 16.39 11.96 26.96
CA LEU A 133 16.61 10.55 26.70
C LEU A 133 17.38 9.94 27.87
N ARG A 134 16.85 8.88 28.46
CA ARG A 134 17.46 8.17 29.59
C ARG A 134 17.65 6.71 29.26
N THR A 135 18.70 6.11 29.80
CA THR A 135 18.92 4.66 29.70
C THR A 135 18.46 3.99 31.00
N ALA A 136 17.69 2.92 30.89
CA ALA A 136 17.22 2.12 32.03
C ALA A 136 17.40 0.62 31.77
N PRO A 137 17.77 -0.18 32.78
CA PRO A 137 17.86 -1.63 32.65
C PRO A 137 16.49 -2.24 32.32
N THR A 138 16.47 -3.24 31.45
CA THR A 138 15.26 -3.95 31.01
C THR A 138 15.59 -5.42 30.77
N PRO A 139 14.63 -6.35 30.88
CA PRO A 139 14.83 -7.72 30.39
C PRO A 139 15.27 -7.72 28.93
N SER A 140 16.21 -8.62 28.61
CA SER A 140 16.69 -8.80 27.24
C SER A 140 15.63 -9.48 26.39
N TYR A 141 15.34 -8.92 25.22
CA TYR A 141 14.39 -9.46 24.24
C TYR A 141 15.11 -9.70 22.92
N PRO A 142 14.78 -10.75 22.15
CA PRO A 142 15.48 -11.07 20.90
C PRO A 142 15.28 -10.02 19.81
N ALA A 143 14.10 -9.38 19.76
CA ALA A 143 13.73 -8.40 18.74
C ALA A 143 13.84 -6.96 19.24
N LEU A 144 13.89 -6.00 18.31
CA LEU A 144 13.77 -4.57 18.61
C LEU A 144 12.31 -4.26 18.93
N GLN A 145 12.06 -3.58 20.04
CA GLN A 145 10.73 -3.11 20.43
C GLN A 145 10.70 -1.60 20.54
N LEU A 146 9.70 -0.98 19.94
CA LEU A 146 9.42 0.45 20.08
C LEU A 146 8.01 0.61 20.66
N HIS A 147 7.91 1.23 21.83
CA HIS A 147 6.64 1.61 22.43
C HIS A 147 6.48 3.12 22.34
N VAL A 148 5.38 3.59 21.77
CA VAL A 148 5.07 5.02 21.64
C VAL A 148 3.77 5.32 22.36
N ALA A 149 3.83 6.17 23.37
CA ALA A 149 2.63 6.60 24.08
C ALA A 149 1.78 7.53 23.20
N HIS A 150 0.46 7.37 23.24
CA HIS A 150 -0.48 8.27 22.54
C HIS A 150 -0.61 9.63 23.25
N ARG A 151 -0.13 9.73 24.49
CA ARG A 151 -0.12 10.96 25.27
C ARG A 151 1.16 11.74 24.99
N SER A 152 1.04 13.04 24.77
CA SER A 152 2.18 13.96 24.80
C SER A 152 2.41 14.48 26.22
N HIS A 153 3.66 14.72 26.59
CA HIS A 153 4.03 15.30 27.90
C HIS A 153 3.29 16.62 28.20
N HIS A 154 2.89 17.37 27.17
CA HIS A 154 2.14 18.63 27.32
C HIS A 154 0.65 18.47 27.69
N VAL A 155 0.10 17.25 27.70
CA VAL A 155 -1.33 17.00 27.97
C VAL A 155 -1.48 16.34 29.33
N GLY A 156 -1.09 17.07 30.37
CA GLY A 156 -1.55 16.82 31.74
C GLY A 156 -2.85 17.57 31.97
N LYS A 157 -3.87 16.91 32.55
CA LYS A 157 -5.19 17.46 32.98
C LYS A 157 -6.35 17.47 31.97
N GLY A 158 -6.44 16.49 31.07
CA GLY A 158 -7.69 16.24 30.31
C GLY A 158 -8.70 15.37 31.09
N TRP A 159 -9.99 15.69 30.99
CA TRP A 159 -11.12 14.94 31.56
C TRP A 159 -11.09 13.47 31.07
N PRO A 160 -11.23 12.45 31.94
CA PRO A 160 -11.22 11.02 31.57
C PRO A 160 -12.04 10.63 30.33
N LEU A 161 -13.22 11.24 30.10
CA LEU A 161 -14.09 10.96 28.95
C LEU A 161 -13.47 11.36 27.60
N LEU A 162 -12.71 12.46 27.55
CA LEU A 162 -12.01 12.92 26.34
C LEU A 162 -10.74 12.11 26.05
N ARG A 163 -10.28 11.29 27.02
CA ARG A 163 -9.06 10.46 26.86
C ARG A 163 -9.27 9.33 25.86
N ASN A 164 -10.42 8.67 25.92
CA ASN A 164 -10.74 7.56 25.01
C ASN A 164 -10.95 8.05 23.59
N LEU A 165 -11.56 9.22 23.41
CA LEU A 165 -11.73 9.81 22.09
C LEU A 165 -10.36 10.07 21.45
N LYS A 166 -9.45 10.77 22.14
CA LYS A 166 -8.14 11.13 21.57
C LYS A 166 -7.31 9.92 21.14
N SER A 167 -7.34 8.81 21.91
CA SER A 167 -6.63 7.60 21.51
C SER A 167 -7.27 6.89 20.33
N THR A 168 -8.60 6.89 20.23
CA THR A 168 -9.31 6.39 19.05
C THR A 168 -8.91 7.15 17.78
N TRP A 169 -8.81 8.49 17.84
CA TRP A 169 -8.36 9.31 16.71
C TRP A 169 -6.92 8.99 16.29
N VAL A 170 -6.00 8.90 17.25
CA VAL A 170 -4.59 8.57 16.96
C VAL A 170 -4.48 7.17 16.36
N ASN A 171 -5.22 6.20 16.89
CA ASN A 171 -5.25 4.86 16.34
C ASN A 171 -5.79 4.85 14.91
N ALA A 172 -6.92 5.52 14.66
CA ALA A 172 -7.51 5.60 13.33
C ALA A 172 -6.53 6.21 12.30
N ALA A 173 -5.87 7.32 12.65
CA ALA A 173 -4.90 7.96 11.76
C ALA A 173 -3.67 7.07 11.47
N LEU A 174 -3.15 6.37 12.49
CA LEU A 174 -2.06 5.42 12.31
C LEU A 174 -2.48 4.18 11.50
N GLN A 175 -3.70 3.70 11.69
CA GLN A 175 -4.26 2.60 10.89
C GLN A 175 -4.42 3.01 9.44
N GLU A 176 -4.90 4.23 9.19
CA GLU A 176 -5.02 4.80 7.85
C GLU A 176 -3.64 4.96 7.19
N ALA A 177 -2.65 5.52 7.89
CA ALA A 177 -1.28 5.61 7.40
C ALA A 177 -0.69 4.22 7.09
N ALA A 178 -0.90 3.24 7.98
CA ALA A 178 -0.42 1.88 7.79
C ALA A 178 -1.09 1.20 6.58
N ALA A 179 -2.42 1.22 6.53
CA ALA A 179 -3.21 0.61 5.44
C ALA A 179 -2.94 1.29 4.10
N SER A 180 -2.66 2.59 4.11
CA SER A 180 -2.36 3.34 2.90
C SER A 180 -0.94 3.22 2.39
N ALA A 181 0.03 2.67 3.14
CA ALA A 181 1.41 2.68 2.65
C ALA A 181 2.23 1.41 2.94
N LEU A 182 1.84 0.56 3.89
CA LEU A 182 2.65 -0.59 4.31
C LEU A 182 2.34 -1.89 3.56
N TYR A 183 1.31 -1.91 2.72
CA TYR A 183 0.94 -3.12 2.00
C TYR A 183 1.96 -3.52 0.91
N THR A 184 2.92 -2.66 0.57
CA THR A 184 4.00 -2.96 -0.39
C THR A 184 5.29 -3.46 0.28
N MET A 185 5.25 -3.72 1.59
CA MET A 185 6.44 -4.05 2.36
C MET A 185 7.02 -5.42 1.98
N PRO A 186 8.34 -5.55 1.74
CA PRO A 186 8.97 -6.81 1.33
C PRO A 186 9.24 -7.77 2.50
N LEU A 187 8.52 -7.59 3.59
CA LEU A 187 8.56 -8.37 4.82
C LEU A 187 7.13 -8.56 5.31
N GLU A 188 6.90 -9.53 6.19
CA GLU A 188 5.55 -9.75 6.72
C GLU A 188 5.15 -8.57 7.62
N VAL A 189 4.01 -7.93 7.35
CA VAL A 189 3.51 -6.83 8.18
C VAL A 189 2.19 -7.24 8.80
N ARG A 190 2.08 -7.14 10.13
CA ARG A 190 0.83 -7.35 10.84
C ARG A 190 0.43 -6.10 11.61
N LEU A 191 -0.86 -5.79 11.57
CA LEU A 191 -1.50 -4.75 12.36
C LEU A 191 -2.56 -5.40 13.24
N ASN A 192 -2.36 -5.37 14.55
CA ASN A 192 -3.21 -6.03 15.55
C ASN A 192 -3.43 -7.52 15.22
N GLY A 193 -2.35 -8.20 14.82
CA GLY A 193 -2.36 -9.61 14.42
C GLY A 193 -2.93 -9.89 13.03
N ARG A 194 -3.53 -8.90 12.36
CA ARG A 194 -4.00 -9.03 10.98
C ARG A 194 -2.89 -8.67 10.01
N ARG A 195 -2.55 -9.60 9.12
CA ARG A 195 -1.59 -9.36 8.05
C ARG A 195 -2.08 -8.29 7.07
N MET A 196 -1.17 -7.45 6.60
CA MET A 196 -1.47 -6.32 5.72
C MET A 196 -0.50 -6.14 4.54
N ASP A 197 0.58 -6.93 4.45
CA ASP A 197 1.46 -6.95 3.28
C ASP A 197 0.82 -7.70 2.11
N GLY A 198 0.90 -7.13 0.91
CA GLY A 198 0.36 -7.63 -0.35
C GLY A 198 -0.23 -6.51 -1.21
N PHE A 199 0.12 -6.45 -2.49
CA PHE A 199 -0.47 -5.54 -3.48
C PHE A 199 -2.00 -5.59 -3.51
N GLN A 200 -2.58 -6.78 -3.26
CA GLN A 200 -4.01 -6.99 -3.11
C GLN A 200 -4.64 -6.30 -1.90
N PHE A 201 -3.87 -5.62 -1.04
CA PHE A 201 -4.38 -4.75 0.02
C PHE A 201 -4.25 -3.26 -0.33
N CYS A 202 -3.96 -2.93 -1.59
CA CYS A 202 -3.93 -1.56 -2.08
C CYS A 202 -5.27 -0.85 -1.82
N PRO A 203 -5.30 0.31 -1.14
CA PRO A 203 -6.54 1.06 -0.99
C PRO A 203 -7.12 1.45 -2.36
N GLY A 204 -8.39 1.12 -2.59
CA GLY A 204 -9.12 1.45 -3.81
C GLY A 204 -8.91 0.50 -5.00
N HIS A 205 -8.02 -0.48 -4.89
CA HIS A 205 -7.75 -1.47 -5.96
C HIS A 205 -7.59 -2.90 -5.43
N GLY A 206 -7.23 -3.06 -4.16
CA GLY A 206 -7.13 -4.33 -3.48
C GLY A 206 -8.49 -4.94 -3.12
N PHE A 207 -8.49 -5.97 -2.29
CA PHE A 207 -9.71 -6.58 -1.79
C PHE A 207 -10.47 -5.64 -0.86
N SER A 208 -11.69 -5.27 -1.27
CA SER A 208 -12.64 -4.53 -0.43
C SER A 208 -14.08 -5.00 -0.70
N ASP A 209 -15.06 -4.35 -0.08
CA ASP A 209 -16.47 -4.60 -0.40
C ASP A 209 -16.85 -4.06 -1.79
N TYR A 210 -16.01 -3.19 -2.36
CA TYR A 210 -16.21 -2.46 -3.61
C TYR A 210 -15.21 -2.86 -4.70
N ASP A 211 -14.03 -3.34 -4.31
CA ASP A 211 -12.88 -3.52 -5.18
C ASP A 211 -12.48 -5.00 -5.20
N HIS A 212 -12.36 -5.55 -6.41
CA HIS A 212 -12.12 -6.96 -6.67
C HIS A 212 -10.92 -7.10 -7.61
N PRO A 213 -9.72 -7.39 -7.08
CA PRO A 213 -8.57 -7.77 -7.87
C PRO A 213 -8.90 -8.90 -8.83
N ILE A 214 -8.69 -8.65 -10.12
CA ILE A 214 -8.92 -9.59 -11.21
C ILE A 214 -7.61 -10.32 -11.54
N GLY A 215 -6.50 -9.59 -11.51
CA GLY A 215 -5.20 -10.15 -11.82
C GLY A 215 -4.06 -9.22 -11.44
N ILE A 216 -2.88 -9.79 -11.30
CA ILE A 216 -1.65 -9.05 -11.11
C ILE A 216 -0.66 -9.43 -12.21
N HIS A 217 -0.14 -8.41 -12.88
CA HIS A 217 0.89 -8.55 -13.90
C HIS A 217 2.21 -8.09 -13.35
N TYR A 218 3.24 -8.91 -13.54
CA TYR A 218 4.60 -8.57 -13.14
C TYR A 218 5.40 -8.27 -14.40
N LEU A 219 5.97 -7.08 -14.45
CA LEU A 219 6.64 -6.56 -15.64
C LEU A 219 8.14 -6.65 -15.47
N ARG A 220 8.80 -6.96 -16.58
CA ARG A 220 10.25 -6.86 -16.70
C ARG A 220 10.61 -5.63 -17.49
N LEU A 221 11.41 -4.77 -16.88
CA LEU A 221 11.81 -3.50 -17.47
C LEU A 221 13.34 -3.46 -17.45
N PRO A 222 14.01 -3.78 -18.57
CA PRO A 222 15.47 -3.72 -18.65
C PRO A 222 15.99 -2.34 -18.25
N GLY A 223 17.02 -2.30 -17.41
CA GLY A 223 17.63 -1.05 -16.95
C GLY A 223 17.00 -0.43 -15.70
N PHE A 224 15.94 -1.02 -15.14
CA PHE A 224 15.29 -0.55 -13.91
C PHE A 224 15.55 -1.46 -12.71
N HIS A 225 15.38 -0.92 -11.51
CA HIS A 225 15.61 -1.64 -10.27
C HIS A 225 14.50 -2.63 -9.95
N ASP A 226 14.89 -3.70 -9.25
CA ASP A 226 13.97 -4.77 -8.88
C ASP A 226 13.00 -4.29 -7.79
N LEU A 227 11.71 -4.31 -8.10
CA LEU A 227 10.63 -4.18 -7.15
C LEU A 227 10.60 -5.40 -6.23
N LYS A 228 10.77 -5.14 -4.93
CA LYS A 228 10.69 -6.16 -3.90
C LYS A 228 9.23 -6.53 -3.66
N VAL A 229 8.80 -7.66 -4.20
CA VAL A 229 7.42 -8.15 -4.09
C VAL A 229 7.08 -8.50 -2.63
N PRO A 230 6.01 -7.94 -2.04
CA PRO A 230 5.57 -8.24 -0.68
C PRO A 230 5.24 -9.74 -0.53
N PRO A 231 5.61 -10.39 0.59
CA PRO A 231 5.39 -11.81 0.78
C PRO A 231 3.92 -12.22 0.64
N GLY A 232 3.00 -11.38 1.11
CA GLY A 232 1.56 -11.65 1.01
C GLY A 232 1.04 -11.68 -0.42
N SER A 233 1.69 -11.05 -1.39
CA SER A 233 1.36 -11.20 -2.81
C SER A 233 1.86 -12.50 -3.44
N ARG A 234 2.67 -13.28 -2.72
CA ARG A 234 3.13 -14.59 -3.20
C ARG A 234 2.28 -15.72 -2.66
N GLU A 235 1.71 -15.51 -1.49
CA GLU A 235 0.81 -16.43 -0.86
C GLU A 235 -0.57 -16.30 -1.49
N ASN A 236 -1.27 -17.42 -1.67
CA ASN A 236 -2.67 -17.43 -2.11
C ASN A 236 -3.56 -16.91 -0.96
N LEU A 237 -3.40 -15.63 -0.62
CA LEU A 237 -4.23 -14.95 0.37
C LEU A 237 -5.64 -14.91 -0.20
N ARG A 238 -6.52 -15.68 0.44
CA ARG A 238 -7.93 -15.74 0.06
C ARG A 238 -8.52 -14.35 0.17
N ALA A 239 -9.39 -14.01 -0.80
CA ALA A 239 -10.26 -12.85 -0.69
C ALA A 239 -10.90 -12.84 0.72
N PRO A 240 -10.94 -11.67 1.40
CA PRO A 240 -11.47 -11.58 2.75
C PRO A 240 -12.87 -12.18 2.80
N THR A 241 -13.18 -12.91 3.87
CA THR A 241 -14.46 -13.62 4.06
C THR A 241 -15.69 -12.73 3.86
N ARG A 242 -15.51 -11.41 4.04
CA ARG A 242 -16.52 -10.36 3.90
C ARG A 242 -16.95 -10.08 2.46
N ALA A 243 -16.15 -10.46 1.46
CA ALA A 243 -16.54 -10.30 0.06
C ALA A 243 -17.87 -11.03 -0.19
N HIS A 244 -18.82 -10.31 -0.78
CA HIS A 244 -20.15 -10.85 -1.08
C HIS A 244 -19.99 -12.18 -1.83
N PRO A 245 -20.68 -13.28 -1.46
CA PRO A 245 -20.45 -14.60 -2.05
C PRO A 245 -20.52 -14.62 -3.58
N ARG A 246 -21.28 -13.69 -4.16
CA ARG A 246 -21.45 -13.54 -5.62
C ARG A 246 -20.29 -12.83 -6.33
N LEU A 247 -19.41 -12.12 -5.62
CA LEU A 247 -18.20 -11.47 -6.17
C LEU A 247 -16.96 -12.35 -6.01
N ARG A 248 -17.05 -13.40 -5.20
CA ARG A 248 -15.97 -14.38 -5.06
C ARG A 248 -15.50 -14.92 -6.41
N PRO A 249 -16.35 -15.25 -7.40
CA PRO A 249 -15.88 -15.73 -8.69
C PRO A 249 -14.94 -14.77 -9.44
N LEU A 250 -15.14 -13.45 -9.32
CA LEU A 250 -14.26 -12.46 -9.96
C LEU A 250 -12.83 -12.48 -9.41
N SER A 251 -12.68 -12.88 -8.15
CA SER A 251 -11.40 -12.98 -7.44
C SER A 251 -10.94 -14.41 -7.18
N GLN A 252 -11.75 -15.41 -7.54
CA GLN A 252 -11.49 -16.81 -7.23
C GLN A 252 -10.33 -17.36 -8.06
N ASP A 253 -10.18 -16.84 -9.27
CA ASP A 253 -9.08 -17.16 -10.17
C ASP A 253 -7.91 -16.16 -10.03
N PHE A 254 -7.96 -15.25 -9.03
CA PHE A 254 -6.83 -14.39 -8.70
C PHE A 254 -5.68 -15.26 -8.19
N GLN A 255 -4.78 -15.61 -9.11
CA GLN A 255 -3.52 -16.27 -8.80
C GLN A 255 -2.41 -15.23 -8.86
N SER A 256 -2.00 -14.74 -7.69
CA SER A 256 -0.77 -13.98 -7.57
C SER A 256 0.41 -14.94 -7.53
N ARG A 257 0.67 -15.65 -8.63
CA ARG A 257 1.94 -16.38 -8.77
C ARG A 257 3.00 -15.36 -9.19
N PRO A 258 3.90 -14.93 -8.29
CA PRO A 258 5.02 -14.09 -8.68
C PRO A 258 5.85 -14.85 -9.72
N PRO A 259 6.41 -14.18 -10.73
CA PRO A 259 7.28 -14.84 -11.67
C PRO A 259 8.49 -15.40 -10.92
N ALA A 260 9.08 -16.48 -11.43
CA ALA A 260 10.31 -17.09 -10.88
C ALA A 260 11.54 -16.16 -10.97
N THR A 261 11.38 -14.93 -11.46
CA THR A 261 12.44 -14.01 -11.85
C THR A 261 12.27 -12.64 -11.21
N ARG A 262 13.32 -11.82 -11.34
CA ARG A 262 13.30 -10.39 -11.02
C ARG A 262 12.10 -9.68 -11.67
N VAL A 263 11.50 -8.78 -10.90
CA VAL A 263 10.32 -7.97 -11.24
C VAL A 263 10.75 -6.52 -11.08
N GLN A 264 10.49 -5.65 -12.04
CA GLN A 264 10.77 -4.21 -11.91
C GLN A 264 9.50 -3.39 -11.67
N ALA A 265 8.33 -3.91 -12.07
CA ALA A 265 7.05 -3.30 -11.78
C ALA A 265 5.95 -4.36 -11.57
N ALA A 266 4.91 -4.01 -10.83
CA ALA A 266 3.70 -4.81 -10.73
C ALA A 266 2.48 -3.97 -11.09
N ALA A 267 1.50 -4.54 -11.78
CA ALA A 267 0.25 -3.88 -12.14
C ALA A 267 -0.93 -4.74 -11.69
N LEU A 268 -1.70 -4.23 -10.74
CA LEU A 268 -2.92 -4.84 -10.23
C LEU A 268 -4.11 -4.33 -11.03
N LEU A 269 -4.77 -5.23 -11.75
CA LEU A 269 -6.03 -4.96 -12.44
C LEU A 269 -7.19 -5.29 -11.52
N SER A 270 -8.13 -4.35 -11.39
CA SER A 270 -9.24 -4.48 -10.44
C SER A 270 -10.57 -4.09 -11.06
N ALA A 271 -11.62 -4.80 -10.68
CA ALA A 271 -13.01 -4.47 -10.97
C ALA A 271 -13.64 -3.76 -9.76
N HIS A 272 -14.42 -2.72 -10.03
CA HIS A 272 -15.02 -1.87 -9.00
C HIS A 272 -16.54 -2.01 -9.07
N CYS A 273 -17.08 -2.86 -8.21
CA CYS A 273 -18.50 -3.11 -8.13
C CYS A 273 -18.92 -3.58 -6.73
N HIS A 274 -20.15 -3.24 -6.34
CA HIS A 274 -20.74 -3.68 -5.09
C HIS A 274 -22.21 -4.08 -5.30
N TYR A 275 -22.71 -4.95 -4.41
CA TYR A 275 -24.11 -5.30 -4.36
C TYR A 275 -24.82 -4.42 -3.35
N GLN A 276 -25.74 -3.57 -3.82
CA GLN A 276 -26.58 -2.81 -2.91
C GLN A 276 -27.74 -3.70 -2.43
N SER A 277 -27.87 -3.89 -1.11
CA SER A 277 -29.01 -4.59 -0.53
C SER A 277 -30.23 -3.65 -0.43
N GLY A 278 -31.44 -4.16 -0.67
CA GLY A 278 -32.68 -3.39 -0.56
C GLY A 278 -33.80 -3.90 -1.47
N ARG A 279 -34.98 -3.25 -1.43
CA ARG A 279 -36.13 -3.58 -2.32
C ARG A 279 -35.77 -3.46 -3.81
N ASN A 280 -34.85 -2.54 -4.15
CA ASN A 280 -34.27 -2.38 -5.48
C ASN A 280 -32.82 -2.89 -5.51
N GLY A 281 -32.56 -3.96 -4.77
CA GLY A 281 -31.22 -4.51 -4.63
C GLY A 281 -30.65 -4.90 -5.99
N GLY A 282 -29.40 -4.52 -6.23
CA GLY A 282 -28.81 -4.64 -7.56
C GLY A 282 -27.32 -4.40 -7.54
N TRP A 283 -26.69 -4.77 -8.64
CA TRP A 283 -25.28 -4.52 -8.86
C TRP A 283 -25.06 -3.06 -9.25
N ARG A 284 -24.11 -2.42 -8.57
CA ARG A 284 -23.62 -1.09 -8.94
C ARG A 284 -22.15 -1.20 -9.28
N VAL A 285 -21.80 -0.56 -10.39
CA VAL A 285 -20.40 -0.34 -10.78
C VAL A 285 -19.96 1.01 -10.23
N GLU A 286 -18.72 1.08 -9.76
CA GLU A 286 -18.10 2.33 -9.32
C GLU A 286 -17.00 2.73 -10.28
N ALA A 287 -16.82 4.02 -10.52
CA ALA A 287 -15.70 4.50 -11.32
C ALA A 287 -14.49 4.75 -10.41
N ARG A 288 -13.35 4.16 -10.75
CA ARG A 288 -12.05 4.44 -10.11
C ARG A 288 -11.05 4.87 -11.17
N ALA A 289 -10.15 5.76 -10.76
CA ALA A 289 -9.03 6.17 -11.59
C ALA A 289 -7.91 5.12 -11.54
N CYS A 290 -7.13 5.05 -12.60
CA CYS A 290 -5.86 4.32 -12.56
C CYS A 290 -4.86 5.11 -11.72
N ILE A 291 -4.05 4.42 -10.93
CA ILE A 291 -3.03 5.03 -10.08
C ILE A 291 -1.66 4.40 -10.28
N LEU A 292 -0.64 5.20 -10.00
CA LEU A 292 0.75 4.80 -9.90
C LEU A 292 1.21 5.01 -8.46
N CYS A 293 1.77 3.97 -7.86
CA CYS A 293 2.28 3.93 -6.50
C CYS A 293 3.80 3.78 -6.55
N TRP A 294 4.51 4.79 -6.09
CA TRP A 294 5.95 4.70 -5.93
C TRP A 294 6.32 4.12 -4.56
N VAL A 295 7.10 3.05 -4.58
CA VAL A 295 7.46 2.25 -3.41
C VAL A 295 8.92 2.49 -3.07
N ARG A 296 9.19 3.04 -1.90
CA ARG A 296 10.54 3.25 -1.38
C ARG A 296 10.72 2.54 -0.05
N TYR A 297 11.68 1.63 -0.01
CA TYR A 297 12.02 0.74 1.09
C TYR A 297 10.79 -0.02 1.62
N GLY A 298 9.94 -0.45 0.68
CA GLY A 298 8.70 -1.17 0.96
C GLY A 298 7.49 -0.31 1.29
N VAL A 299 7.65 1.00 1.39
CA VAL A 299 6.57 1.93 1.73
C VAL A 299 6.13 2.71 0.50
N VAL A 300 4.82 2.84 0.28
CA VAL A 300 4.29 3.76 -0.73
C VAL A 300 4.54 5.20 -0.29
N VAL A 301 5.45 5.89 -0.98
CA VAL A 301 5.85 7.26 -0.66
C VAL A 301 5.03 8.30 -1.41
N GLN A 302 4.70 8.02 -2.68
CA GLN A 302 3.97 8.92 -3.55
C GLN A 302 2.93 8.16 -4.37
N ARG A 303 1.80 8.81 -4.65
CA ARG A 303 0.76 8.32 -5.54
C ARG A 303 0.48 9.33 -6.63
N GLU A 304 0.37 8.85 -7.85
CA GLU A 304 -0.06 9.64 -9.00
C GLU A 304 -1.35 9.05 -9.55
N VAL A 305 -2.23 9.91 -10.02
CA VAL A 305 -3.48 9.53 -10.69
C VAL A 305 -3.27 9.79 -12.17
N PHE A 306 -3.52 8.78 -13.01
CA PHE A 306 -3.42 8.94 -14.46
C PHE A 306 -4.54 9.84 -14.99
N SER A 307 -4.26 10.56 -16.08
CA SER A 307 -5.24 11.44 -16.76
C SER A 307 -6.21 10.66 -17.65
N LEU A 308 -6.55 9.43 -17.24
CA LEU A 308 -7.48 8.55 -17.92
C LEU A 308 -8.89 8.73 -17.37
N PRO A 309 -9.94 8.61 -18.20
CA PRO A 309 -11.32 8.58 -17.70
C PRO A 309 -11.49 7.46 -16.67
N PRO A 310 -12.01 7.75 -15.46
CA PRO A 310 -12.23 6.71 -14.46
C PRO A 310 -13.29 5.71 -14.95
N GLY A 311 -13.09 4.44 -14.63
CA GLY A 311 -13.93 3.34 -15.10
C GLY A 311 -14.17 2.30 -14.01
N SER A 312 -15.06 1.34 -14.28
CA SER A 312 -15.29 0.24 -13.33
C SER A 312 -14.26 -0.88 -13.41
N VAL A 313 -13.26 -0.70 -14.27
CA VAL A 313 -12.03 -1.46 -14.31
C VAL A 313 -10.89 -0.45 -14.30
N SER A 314 -9.93 -0.61 -13.40
CA SER A 314 -8.77 0.28 -13.32
C SER A 314 -7.51 -0.46 -12.87
N LEU A 315 -6.37 0.23 -12.96
CA LEU A 315 -5.05 -0.30 -12.63
C LEU A 315 -4.44 0.42 -11.43
N ALA A 316 -3.80 -0.34 -10.56
CA ALA A 316 -2.79 0.18 -9.64
C ALA A 316 -1.42 -0.36 -10.04
N ILE A 317 -0.50 0.54 -10.39
CA ILE A 317 0.86 0.20 -10.81
C ILE A 317 1.80 0.47 -9.64
N PHE A 318 2.74 -0.45 -9.36
CA PHE A 318 3.72 -0.34 -8.29
C PHE A 318 5.12 -0.33 -8.88
N LEU A 319 5.90 0.70 -8.55
CA LEU A 319 7.27 0.90 -9.01
C LEU A 319 8.23 1.06 -7.85
N ASP A 320 9.43 0.51 -8.01
CA ASP A 320 10.52 0.76 -7.07
C ASP A 320 11.04 2.19 -7.21
N ALA A 321 11.30 2.83 -6.08
CA ALA A 321 11.83 4.19 -5.98
C ALA A 321 13.04 4.26 -5.02
N ASP A 322 13.70 3.12 -4.72
CA ASP A 322 14.82 3.08 -3.78
C ASP A 322 16.00 3.94 -4.25
N GLN A 323 16.19 4.04 -5.58
CA GLN A 323 17.31 4.73 -6.23
C GLN A 323 16.95 6.09 -6.84
N LEU A 324 15.68 6.48 -6.81
CA LEU A 324 15.25 7.78 -7.32
C LEU A 324 15.57 8.86 -6.29
N ALA A 325 15.92 10.07 -6.74
CA ALA A 325 16.13 11.16 -5.82
C ALA A 325 14.79 11.65 -5.26
N THR A 326 14.81 12.09 -4.01
CA THR A 326 13.63 12.57 -3.29
C THR A 326 13.86 13.94 -2.69
N ASP A 327 12.77 14.54 -2.22
CA ASP A 327 12.81 15.66 -1.28
C ASP A 327 13.52 15.31 0.04
N ALA A 328 13.70 16.32 0.90
CA ALA A 328 14.34 16.14 2.21
C ALA A 328 13.56 15.22 3.17
N THR A 329 12.27 14.99 2.90
CA THR A 329 11.42 14.10 3.71
C THR A 329 11.58 12.63 3.29
N GLY A 330 11.98 12.40 2.04
CA GLY A 330 12.03 11.07 1.43
C GLY A 330 10.65 10.52 1.07
N PHE A 331 9.63 11.39 0.95
CA PHE A 331 8.26 11.02 0.58
C PHE A 331 7.81 11.59 -0.77
N HIS A 332 8.56 12.50 -1.37
CA HIS A 332 8.27 12.98 -2.71
C HIS A 332 9.45 12.69 -3.62
N ILE A 333 9.17 12.09 -4.77
CA ILE A 333 10.17 11.74 -5.78
C ILE A 333 10.31 12.93 -6.72
N ARG A 334 11.55 13.16 -7.17
CA ARG A 334 11.81 14.20 -8.16
C ARG A 334 11.28 13.78 -9.52
N GLU A 335 10.47 14.65 -10.12
CA GLU A 335 9.78 14.39 -11.38
C GLU A 335 10.75 14.03 -12.53
N GLU A 336 11.92 14.67 -12.55
CA GLU A 336 12.99 14.44 -13.55
C GLU A 336 13.46 12.98 -13.58
N ASP A 337 13.50 12.31 -12.43
CA ASP A 337 13.92 10.91 -12.30
C ASP A 337 12.73 9.94 -12.45
N ALA A 338 11.52 10.39 -12.08
CA ALA A 338 10.30 9.58 -12.13
C ALA A 338 9.77 9.41 -13.56
N ALA A 339 9.78 10.47 -14.37
CA ALA A 339 9.15 10.48 -15.69
C ALA A 339 9.65 9.37 -16.64
N PRO A 340 10.98 9.14 -16.80
CA PRO A 340 11.46 8.10 -17.71
C PRO A 340 11.02 6.68 -17.30
N VAL A 341 10.97 6.40 -16.00
CA VAL A 341 10.54 5.10 -15.46
C VAL A 341 9.05 4.91 -15.71
N ARG A 342 8.24 5.94 -15.41
CA ARG A 342 6.79 5.95 -15.62
C ARG A 342 6.45 5.69 -17.09
N ASP A 343 7.08 6.42 -18.01
CA ASP A 343 6.83 6.29 -19.44
C ASP A 343 7.22 4.90 -19.97
N ALA A 344 8.34 4.34 -19.49
CA ALA A 344 8.75 2.99 -19.85
C ALA A 344 7.72 1.93 -19.41
N VAL A 345 7.25 2.01 -18.17
CA VAL A 345 6.23 1.09 -17.62
C VAL A 345 4.92 1.18 -18.40
N CYS A 346 4.46 2.40 -18.68
CA CYS A 346 3.19 2.59 -19.38
C CYS A 346 3.22 2.04 -20.81
N ARG A 347 4.36 2.14 -21.50
CA ARG A 347 4.53 1.53 -22.83
C ARG A 347 4.48 0.00 -22.77
N GLU A 348 5.17 -0.61 -21.81
CA GLU A 348 5.21 -2.07 -21.63
C GLU A 348 3.85 -2.66 -21.20
N LEU A 349 3.01 -1.87 -20.51
CA LEU A 349 1.66 -2.29 -20.13
C LEU A 349 0.67 -2.32 -21.29
N THR A 350 0.87 -1.47 -22.30
CA THR A 350 -0.05 -1.33 -23.44
C THR A 350 -0.35 -2.67 -24.15
N PRO A 351 0.66 -3.48 -24.55
CA PRO A 351 0.38 -4.77 -25.19
C PRO A 351 -0.34 -5.75 -24.26
N LEU A 352 -0.05 -5.73 -22.95
CA LEU A 352 -0.67 -6.64 -21.99
C LEU A 352 -2.16 -6.34 -21.81
N LEU A 353 -2.53 -5.07 -21.73
CA LEU A 353 -3.94 -4.66 -21.62
C LEU A 353 -4.73 -5.06 -22.87
N ARG A 354 -4.11 -4.98 -24.06
CA ARG A 354 -4.73 -5.44 -25.32
C ARG A 354 -4.93 -6.94 -25.34
N VAL A 355 -3.98 -7.74 -24.85
CA VAL A 355 -4.13 -9.20 -24.79
C VAL A 355 -5.18 -9.62 -23.77
N GLN A 356 -5.25 -8.93 -22.63
CA GLN A 356 -6.17 -9.27 -21.56
C GLN A 356 -7.62 -8.94 -21.90
N SER A 357 -7.88 -7.83 -22.61
CA SER A 357 -9.22 -7.51 -23.13
C SER A 357 -9.74 -8.57 -24.11
N LEU A 358 -8.85 -9.31 -24.78
CA LEU A 358 -9.21 -10.36 -25.74
C LEU A 358 -9.39 -11.76 -25.13
N ARG A 359 -8.78 -12.06 -23.98
CA ARG A 359 -8.66 -13.45 -23.49
C ARG A 359 -9.60 -13.85 -22.37
N ASN A 360 -10.14 -12.91 -21.59
CA ASN A 360 -10.89 -13.25 -20.38
C ASN A 360 -12.32 -12.70 -20.39
N PRO A 361 -13.36 -13.53 -20.63
CA PRO A 361 -14.64 -13.24 -20.01
C PRO A 361 -14.42 -13.28 -18.49
N LEU A 362 -14.52 -12.13 -17.85
CA LEU A 362 -14.16 -11.90 -16.44
C LEU A 362 -14.98 -12.79 -15.50
N VAL A 363 -16.18 -13.16 -15.91
CA VAL A 363 -16.95 -14.23 -15.31
C VAL A 363 -16.77 -15.49 -16.14
N ASN A 364 -16.29 -16.56 -15.49
CA ASN A 364 -16.15 -17.87 -16.11
C ASN A 364 -17.49 -18.30 -16.75
N ARG A 365 -17.61 -18.15 -18.07
CA ARG A 365 -18.83 -18.46 -18.84
C ARG A 365 -19.32 -19.89 -18.59
N ARG A 366 -18.44 -20.80 -18.13
CA ARG A 366 -18.83 -22.16 -17.72
C ARG A 366 -19.63 -22.17 -16.42
N GLN A 367 -19.28 -21.35 -15.43
CA GLN A 367 -20.06 -21.22 -14.19
C GLN A 367 -21.43 -20.61 -14.48
N TYR A 368 -21.50 -19.56 -15.31
CA TYR A 368 -22.76 -18.99 -15.78
C TYR A 368 -23.62 -20.03 -16.50
N ARG A 369 -23.04 -20.78 -17.45
CA ARG A 369 -23.77 -21.85 -18.17
C ARG A 369 -24.20 -22.98 -17.25
N ARG A 370 -23.42 -23.34 -16.22
CA ARG A 370 -23.83 -24.32 -15.21
C ARG A 370 -25.00 -23.81 -14.37
N GLY A 371 -24.97 -22.55 -13.95
CA GLY A 371 -26.07 -21.91 -13.24
C GLY A 371 -27.35 -21.85 -14.08
N LEU A 372 -27.23 -21.45 -15.35
CA LEU A 372 -28.34 -21.41 -16.30
C LEU A 372 -28.92 -22.82 -16.56
N ARG A 373 -28.06 -23.83 -16.73
CA ARG A 373 -28.49 -25.23 -16.90
C ARG A 373 -29.15 -25.78 -15.64
N ALA A 374 -28.63 -25.46 -14.45
CA ALA A 374 -29.25 -25.84 -13.19
C ALA A 374 -30.61 -25.17 -13.01
N ALA A 375 -30.73 -23.88 -13.33
CA ALA A 375 -32.00 -23.15 -13.32
C ALA A 375 -33.01 -23.76 -14.30
N ALA A 376 -32.58 -24.03 -15.55
CA ALA A 376 -33.42 -24.67 -16.56
C ALA A 376 -33.86 -26.08 -16.12
N GLY A 377 -32.94 -26.88 -15.56
CA GLY A 377 -33.24 -28.21 -15.02
C GLY A 377 -34.23 -28.18 -13.87
N LEU A 378 -34.06 -27.24 -12.92
CA LEU A 378 -35.02 -27.03 -11.83
C LEU A 378 -36.39 -26.61 -12.36
N THR A 379 -36.44 -25.74 -13.37
CA THR A 379 -37.70 -25.30 -13.98
C THR A 379 -38.43 -26.48 -14.61
N VAL A 380 -37.74 -27.28 -15.44
CA VAL A 380 -38.32 -28.47 -16.09
C VAL A 380 -38.77 -29.50 -15.05
N GLY A 381 -37.92 -29.81 -14.06
CA GLY A 381 -38.27 -30.73 -12.98
C GLY A 381 -39.49 -30.29 -12.17
N SER A 382 -39.64 -28.98 -11.94
CA SER A 382 -40.79 -28.40 -11.24
C SER A 382 -42.08 -28.51 -12.04
N PHE A 383 -42.01 -28.29 -13.36
CA PHE A 383 -43.15 -28.48 -14.25
C PHE A 383 -43.59 -29.96 -14.33
N LEU A 384 -42.64 -30.90 -14.33
CA LEU A 384 -42.94 -32.33 -14.37
C LEU A 384 -43.53 -32.84 -13.05
N LEU A 385 -43.14 -32.27 -11.91
CA LEU A 385 -43.64 -32.65 -10.59
C LEU A 385 -44.91 -31.90 -10.16
N ALA A 386 -45.26 -30.80 -10.84
CA ALA A 386 -46.46 -30.01 -10.56
C ALA A 386 -47.78 -30.79 -10.44
N PRO A 387 -48.08 -31.80 -11.30
CA PRO A 387 -49.32 -32.56 -11.17
C PRO A 387 -49.35 -33.49 -9.94
N VAL A 388 -48.19 -33.82 -9.34
CA VAL A 388 -48.07 -34.76 -8.22
C VAL A 388 -47.91 -34.01 -6.89
N LEU A 389 -47.17 -32.90 -6.88
CA LEU A 389 -46.84 -32.12 -5.68
C LEU A 389 -46.88 -30.61 -5.99
N PRO A 390 -48.05 -29.97 -5.90
CA PRO A 390 -48.22 -28.55 -6.24
C PRO A 390 -47.31 -27.60 -5.44
N SER A 391 -47.00 -27.94 -4.18
CA SER A 391 -46.07 -27.18 -3.34
C SER A 391 -44.62 -27.23 -3.85
N ALA A 392 -44.21 -28.35 -4.46
CA ALA A 392 -42.89 -28.49 -5.07
C ALA A 392 -42.74 -27.59 -6.32
N ALA A 393 -43.83 -27.39 -7.07
CA ALA A 393 -43.84 -26.48 -8.22
C ALA A 393 -43.62 -25.02 -7.80
N VAL A 394 -44.22 -24.58 -6.68
CA VAL A 394 -44.03 -23.21 -6.15
C VAL A 394 -42.60 -22.99 -5.67
N VAL A 395 -42.05 -23.92 -4.88
CA VAL A 395 -40.66 -23.84 -4.39
C VAL A 395 -39.67 -23.88 -5.56
N GLY A 396 -39.93 -24.73 -6.54
CA GLY A 396 -39.11 -24.89 -7.72
C GLY A 396 -39.13 -23.67 -8.64
N ALA A 397 -40.31 -23.08 -8.89
CA ALA A 397 -40.44 -21.82 -9.64
C ALA A 397 -39.75 -20.65 -8.93
N GLY A 398 -39.90 -20.54 -7.61
CA GLY A 398 -39.19 -19.52 -6.82
C GLY A 398 -37.67 -19.66 -6.90
N SER A 399 -37.17 -20.91 -6.84
CA SER A 399 -35.74 -21.21 -6.94
C SER A 399 -35.19 -20.94 -8.35
N ALA A 400 -35.95 -21.28 -9.40
CA ALA A 400 -35.60 -21.00 -10.78
C ALA A 400 -35.56 -19.50 -11.07
N LEU A 401 -36.55 -18.73 -10.60
CA LEU A 401 -36.58 -17.27 -10.73
C LEU A 401 -35.39 -16.63 -10.02
N ALA A 402 -35.10 -17.06 -8.79
CA ALA A 402 -33.93 -16.59 -8.07
C ALA A 402 -32.63 -16.88 -8.85
N ALA A 403 -32.46 -18.10 -9.38
CA ALA A 403 -31.31 -18.47 -10.19
C ALA A 403 -31.21 -17.66 -11.50
N PHE A 404 -32.35 -17.30 -12.11
CA PHE A 404 -32.39 -16.48 -13.33
C PHE A 404 -32.01 -15.02 -13.07
N VAL A 405 -32.56 -14.41 -12.00
CA VAL A 405 -32.18 -13.06 -11.55
C VAL A 405 -30.70 -13.01 -11.18
N LEU A 406 -30.19 -14.07 -10.55
CA LEU A 406 -28.77 -14.22 -10.23
C LEU A 406 -27.90 -14.28 -11.49
N ALA A 407 -28.29 -15.10 -12.47
CA ALA A 407 -27.59 -15.22 -13.74
C ALA A 407 -27.62 -13.89 -14.51
N GLY A 408 -28.79 -13.27 -14.65
CA GLY A 408 -28.95 -11.99 -15.34
C GLY A 408 -28.11 -10.86 -14.74
N GLY A 409 -28.06 -10.77 -13.40
CA GLY A 409 -27.22 -9.80 -12.70
C GLY A 409 -25.72 -9.99 -12.97
N LEU A 410 -25.24 -11.23 -13.01
CA LEU A 410 -23.84 -11.52 -13.34
C LEU A 410 -23.51 -11.23 -14.80
N GLY A 411 -24.42 -11.52 -15.73
CA GLY A 411 -24.24 -11.20 -17.15
C GLY A 411 -24.17 -9.70 -17.42
N TYR A 412 -24.99 -8.90 -16.72
CA TYR A 412 -24.92 -7.44 -16.79
C TYR A 412 -23.59 -6.89 -16.29
N VAL A 413 -23.07 -7.41 -15.17
CA VAL A 413 -21.77 -7.00 -14.63
C VAL A 413 -20.65 -7.40 -15.58
N ASP A 414 -20.65 -8.64 -16.09
CA ASP A 414 -19.61 -9.14 -17.00
C ASP A 414 -19.52 -8.31 -18.29
N GLY A 415 -20.66 -8.03 -18.95
CA GLY A 415 -20.68 -7.23 -20.18
C GLY A 415 -20.21 -5.78 -19.98
N ASN A 416 -20.57 -5.17 -18.84
CA ASN A 416 -20.09 -3.83 -18.51
C ASN A 416 -18.59 -3.81 -18.20
N LEU A 417 -18.08 -4.82 -17.47
CA LEU A 417 -16.66 -4.91 -17.15
C LEU A 417 -15.81 -5.19 -18.40
N GLU A 418 -16.28 -6.04 -19.32
CA GLU A 418 -15.60 -6.30 -20.61
C GLU A 418 -15.53 -5.01 -21.44
N THR A 419 -16.64 -4.28 -21.55
CA THR A 419 -16.69 -2.97 -22.24
C THR A 419 -15.74 -1.95 -21.60
N HIS A 420 -15.69 -1.89 -20.27
CA HIS A 420 -14.80 -0.96 -19.57
C HIS A 420 -13.33 -1.37 -19.64
N LEU A 421 -13.01 -2.67 -19.68
CA LEU A 421 -11.66 -3.16 -19.90
C LEU A 421 -11.18 -2.82 -21.32
N GLN A 422 -12.04 -2.97 -22.32
CA GLN A 422 -11.73 -2.57 -23.69
C GLN A 422 -11.48 -1.05 -23.77
N ARG A 423 -12.37 -0.24 -23.18
CA ARG A 423 -12.21 1.22 -23.11
C ARG A 423 -10.92 1.62 -22.40
N LEU A 424 -10.57 0.95 -21.29
CA LEU A 424 -9.30 1.17 -20.60
C LEU A 424 -8.12 0.89 -21.53
N SER A 425 -8.14 -0.24 -22.25
CA SER A 425 -7.07 -0.61 -23.20
C SER A 425 -6.94 0.40 -24.35
N GLU A 426 -8.06 0.90 -24.88
CA GLU A 426 -8.09 1.91 -25.95
C GLU A 426 -7.55 3.26 -25.47
N CYS A 427 -8.05 3.78 -24.34
CA CYS A 427 -7.57 5.03 -23.77
C CYS A 427 -6.09 4.95 -23.40
N TRP A 428 -5.66 3.84 -22.78
CA TRP A 428 -4.26 3.60 -22.43
C TRP A 428 -3.35 3.60 -23.66
N GLY A 429 -3.74 2.89 -24.72
CA GLY A 429 -2.96 2.84 -25.96
C GLY A 429 -2.91 4.17 -26.71
N SER A 430 -3.90 5.05 -26.52
CA SER A 430 -3.90 6.40 -27.10
C SER A 430 -3.00 7.38 -26.33
N GLU A 431 -2.94 7.27 -25.00
CA GLU A 431 -2.10 8.12 -24.15
C GLU A 431 -0.63 7.67 -24.17
N PHE A 432 -0.38 6.36 -24.24
CA PHE A 432 0.96 5.76 -24.19
C PHE A 432 1.24 4.91 -25.44
N PRO A 433 1.42 5.54 -26.62
CA PRO A 433 1.66 4.81 -27.85
C PRO A 433 2.96 4.01 -27.78
N VAL A 434 2.87 2.74 -28.17
CA VAL A 434 4.02 1.86 -28.34
C VAL A 434 4.78 2.31 -29.59
N GLY A 435 6.02 2.77 -29.42
CA GLY A 435 6.88 3.11 -30.55
C GLY A 435 7.05 1.90 -31.47
N SER A 436 6.99 2.13 -32.79
CA SER A 436 6.98 1.10 -33.84
C SER A 436 8.10 0.05 -33.74
N ASP A 437 9.20 0.37 -33.05
CA ASP A 437 10.39 -0.47 -32.96
C ASP A 437 10.32 -1.55 -31.85
N SER A 438 9.33 -1.51 -30.96
CA SER A 438 9.27 -2.38 -29.76
C SER A 438 8.44 -3.67 -29.91
N ILE A 439 7.81 -3.90 -31.08
CA ILE A 439 6.93 -5.08 -31.30
C ILE A 439 7.73 -6.37 -31.62
N ARG A 440 9.06 -6.30 -31.74
CA ARG A 440 9.92 -7.47 -31.95
C ARG A 440 10.56 -7.96 -30.64
N THR A 441 9.81 -8.60 -29.76
CA THR A 441 10.25 -9.77 -28.94
C THR A 441 9.25 -10.10 -27.83
N GLN A 442 8.59 -11.24 -27.97
CA GLN A 442 8.27 -12.25 -26.94
C GLN A 442 7.08 -13.09 -27.45
N SER A 443 7.40 -14.07 -28.29
CA SER A 443 6.50 -15.20 -28.48
C SER A 443 6.37 -15.93 -27.15
N LEU A 444 5.14 -15.93 -26.62
CA LEU A 444 4.72 -16.70 -25.45
C LEU A 444 4.87 -18.21 -25.73
N ASP A 445 6.08 -18.75 -25.56
CA ASP A 445 6.27 -20.18 -25.28
C ASP A 445 6.10 -20.39 -23.76
N SER A 446 4.86 -20.60 -23.36
CA SER A 446 4.54 -21.21 -22.07
C SER A 446 3.45 -22.25 -22.31
N THR A 447 3.86 -23.41 -22.82
CA THR A 447 3.15 -24.67 -22.61
C THR A 447 3.12 -24.95 -21.11
N PRO A 448 1.98 -25.36 -20.53
CA PRO A 448 1.94 -25.83 -19.16
C PRO A 448 2.58 -27.22 -19.11
N GLY A 449 3.83 -27.30 -18.67
CA GLY A 449 4.46 -28.56 -18.30
C GLY A 449 4.05 -28.94 -16.87
N ASP A 450 3.44 -30.11 -16.74
CA ASP A 450 3.15 -30.78 -15.47
C ASP A 450 4.42 -30.93 -14.63
N PHE A 451 4.43 -30.31 -13.43
CA PHE A 451 5.19 -30.73 -12.25
C PHE A 451 4.49 -30.28 -10.97
#